data_AF-A0A973J892-F1
#
_entry.id   AF-A0A973J892-F1
#
_cell.length_a   1.000
_cell.length_b   1.000
_cell.length_c   1.000
_cell.angle_alpha   90.00
_cell.angle_beta   90.00
_cell.angle_gamma   90.00
#
_symmetry.space_group_name_H-M   'P 1'
#
loop_
_entity.id
_entity.type
_entity.pdbx_description
1 polymer ?
#
loop_
_entity_poly.entity_id
_entity_poly.type
_entity_poly.pdbx_seq_one_letter_code
_entity_poly.pdbx_strand_id
1 'polypeptide(L)'
;MRATGKTALFDAVDLARQSLLNLPDTGEERIKAIVLLSDGADNSSSLTQAELQARFDETGISIFPVAYGTDADRTILDAIAEFSRTIVVVGDTGDIAQIFENLSRYF
;
A
#
# COMPACT_ATOMS: atom_id res chain seq x y z
N MET A 1 12.02 16.57 19.83
CA MET A 1 10.58 16.33 19.63
C MET A 1 10.46 14.95 19.01
N ARG A 2 10.00 13.93 19.73
CA ARG A 2 9.74 12.61 19.11
C ARG A 2 8.38 12.75 18.44
N ALA A 3 8.30 12.50 17.14
CA ALA A 3 6.99 12.29 16.52
C ALA A 3 6.30 11.22 17.35
N THR A 4 5.11 11.49 17.88
CA THR A 4 4.30 10.54 18.63
C THR A 4 3.77 9.52 17.63
N GLY A 5 4.68 8.71 17.05
CA GLY A 5 4.60 8.01 15.78
C GLY A 5 3.33 7.22 15.63
N LYS A 6 2.32 7.88 15.11
CA LYS A 6 1.02 7.31 14.79
C LYS A 6 1.07 6.92 13.33
N THR A 7 1.10 5.62 13.08
CA THR A 7 1.02 5.08 11.73
C THR A 7 -0.45 4.82 11.45
N ALA A 8 -1.04 5.63 10.58
CA ALA A 8 -2.41 5.48 10.08
C ALA A 8 -2.35 4.98 8.63
N LEU A 9 -1.87 3.75 8.49
CA LEU A 9 -1.64 3.05 7.25
C LEU A 9 -2.93 2.92 6.44
N PHE A 10 -4.03 2.49 7.07
CA PHE A 10 -5.28 2.25 6.36
C PHE A 10 -5.90 3.56 5.84
N ASP A 11 -5.82 4.64 6.62
CA ASP A 11 -6.28 5.96 6.19
C ASP A 11 -5.43 6.51 5.02
N ALA A 12 -4.11 6.29 5.07
CA ALA A 12 -3.22 6.68 3.98
C ALA A 12 -3.55 5.93 2.67
N VAL A 13 -3.84 4.63 2.77
CA VAL A 13 -4.21 3.81 1.61
C VAL A 13 -5.57 4.24 1.04
N ASP A 14 -6.57 4.54 1.88
CA ASP A 14 -7.85 5.08 1.38
C ASP A 14 -7.69 6.47 0.74
N LEU A 15 -6.82 7.33 1.25
CA LEU A 15 -6.53 8.62 0.65
C LEU A 15 -5.84 8.49 -0.72
N ALA A 16 -4.91 7.53 -0.86
CA ALA A 16 -4.29 7.21 -2.14
C ALA A 16 -5.31 6.66 -3.14
N ARG A 17 -6.23 5.79 -2.69
CA ARG A 17 -7.35 5.29 -3.49
C ARG A 17 -8.24 6.42 -4.01
N GLN A 18 -8.64 7.34 -3.13
CA GLN A 18 -9.46 8.50 -3.50
C GLN A 18 -8.73 9.39 -4.52
N SER A 19 -7.42 9.57 -4.35
CA SER A 19 -6.61 10.33 -5.30
C SER A 19 -6.58 9.68 -6.69
N LEU A 20 -6.44 8.35 -6.76
CA LEU A 20 -6.50 7.58 -8.02
C LEU A 20 -7.88 7.58 -8.68
N LEU A 21 -8.97 7.61 -7.90
CA LEU A 21 -10.33 7.70 -8.42
C LEU A 21 -10.68 9.10 -8.92
N ASN A 22 -10.08 10.15 -8.34
CA ASN A 22 -10.25 11.53 -8.76
C ASN A 22 -9.37 11.93 -9.97
N LEU A 23 -8.49 11.03 -10.45
CA LEU A 23 -7.74 11.29 -11.66
C LEU A 23 -8.71 11.39 -12.86
N PRO A 24 -8.54 12.39 -13.74
CA PRO A 24 -9.39 12.55 -14.90
C PRO A 24 -9.29 11.31 -15.78
N ASP A 25 -10.45 10.81 -16.21
CA ASP A 25 -10.52 9.69 -17.13
C ASP A 25 -9.99 10.13 -18.50
N THR A 26 -8.76 9.72 -18.84
CA THR A 26 -8.13 10.11 -20.11
C THR A 26 -8.59 9.24 -21.28
N GLY A 27 -9.54 8.30 -21.06
CA GLY A 27 -10.00 7.35 -22.07
C GLY A 27 -8.99 6.24 -22.40
N GLU A 28 -7.87 6.17 -21.67
CA GLU A 28 -6.87 5.12 -21.78
C GLU A 28 -7.04 4.14 -20.61
N GLU A 29 -7.03 2.84 -20.92
CA GLU A 29 -7.07 1.79 -19.90
C GLU A 29 -5.73 1.80 -19.13
N ARG A 30 -5.70 2.49 -17.98
CA ARG A 30 -4.49 2.64 -17.15
C ARG A 30 -4.53 1.66 -15.99
N ILE A 31 -3.44 0.92 -15.82
CA ILE A 31 -3.24 0.08 -14.64
C ILE A 31 -3.06 1.00 -13.43
N LYS A 32 -3.92 0.86 -12.42
CA LYS A 32 -3.86 1.64 -11.18
C LYS A 32 -3.18 0.80 -10.11
N ALA A 33 -2.05 1.27 -9.62
CA ALA A 33 -1.32 0.62 -8.54
C ALA A 33 -0.91 1.60 -7.45
N ILE A 34 -0.91 1.12 -6.21
CA ILE A 34 -0.44 1.84 -5.03
C ILE A 34 0.77 1.08 -4.49
N VAL A 35 1.91 1.74 -4.33
CA VAL A 35 3.07 1.16 -3.63
C VAL A 35 3.06 1.69 -2.21
N LEU A 36 2.90 0.81 -1.24
CA LEU A 36 2.78 1.15 0.18
C LEU A 36 4.09 0.79 0.88
N LEU A 37 4.85 1.77 1.36
CA LEU A 37 6.08 1.52 2.12
C LEU A 37 5.80 1.74 3.60
N SER A 38 6.06 0.75 4.44
CA SER A 38 5.91 0.87 5.90
C SER A 38 7.05 0.19 6.65
N ASP A 39 7.63 0.92 7.61
CA ASP A 39 8.66 0.45 8.55
C ASP A 39 8.12 0.10 9.93
N GLY A 40 6.80 0.20 10.14
CA GLY A 40 6.15 -0.09 11.41
C GLY A 40 4.69 -0.52 11.28
N ALA A 41 4.12 -0.94 12.40
CA ALA A 41 2.72 -1.35 12.53
C ALA A 41 1.76 -0.16 12.42
N ASP A 42 0.59 -0.37 11.81
CA ASP A 42 -0.55 0.53 11.99
C ASP A 42 -0.94 0.54 13.46
N ASN A 43 -1.01 1.74 14.06
CA ASN A 43 -1.35 1.89 15.48
C ASN A 43 -2.37 2.99 15.73
N SER A 44 -2.84 3.67 14.69
CA SER A 44 -3.70 4.83 14.82
C SER A 44 -4.67 5.03 13.66
N SER A 45 -4.90 4.02 12.82
CA SER A 45 -5.93 4.16 11.80
C SER A 45 -7.34 4.12 12.37
N SER A 46 -8.22 4.92 11.76
CA SER A 46 -9.65 4.92 12.07
C SER A 46 -10.41 3.88 11.24
N LEU A 47 -9.89 3.56 10.06
CA LEU A 47 -10.40 2.51 9.16
C LEU A 47 -9.95 1.12 9.62
N THR A 48 -10.84 0.13 9.46
CA THR A 48 -10.50 -1.28 9.65
C THR A 48 -10.05 -1.93 8.34
N GLN A 49 -9.29 -3.02 8.43
CA GLN A 49 -8.86 -3.81 7.27
C GLN A 49 -10.04 -4.26 6.40
N ALA A 50 -11.15 -4.70 7.02
CA ALA A 50 -12.32 -5.18 6.30
C ALA A 50 -13.02 -4.05 5.51
N GLU A 51 -13.10 -2.84 6.07
CA GLU A 51 -13.64 -1.68 5.37
C GLU A 51 -12.73 -1.27 4.19
N LEU A 52 -11.41 -1.33 4.39
CA LEU A 52 -10.45 -1.05 3.32
C LEU A 52 -10.60 -2.07 2.18
N GLN A 53 -10.64 -3.36 2.51
CA GLN A 53 -10.83 -4.44 1.54
C GLN A 53 -12.10 -4.23 0.69
N ALA A 54 -13.23 -3.96 1.34
CA ALA A 54 -14.50 -3.72 0.64
C ALA A 54 -14.41 -2.53 -0.34
N ARG A 55 -13.69 -1.47 0.03
CA ARG A 55 -13.48 -0.29 -0.83
C ARG A 55 -12.54 -0.53 -1.99
N PHE A 56 -11.64 -1.51 -1.90
CA PHE A 56 -10.65 -1.81 -2.94
C PHE A 56 -11.14 -2.85 -3.95
N ASP A 57 -11.94 -3.82 -3.51
CA ASP A 57 -12.49 -4.89 -4.37
C ASP A 57 -13.26 -4.32 -5.57
N GLU A 58 -13.97 -3.21 -5.39
CA GLU A 58 -14.75 -2.55 -6.45
C GLU A 58 -13.92 -1.67 -7.41
N THR A 59 -12.67 -1.34 -7.06
CA THR A 59 -11.88 -0.31 -7.78
C THR A 59 -10.87 -0.87 -8.77
N GLY A 60 -10.52 -2.15 -8.68
CA GLY A 60 -9.50 -2.76 -9.53
C GLY A 60 -8.08 -2.19 -9.33
N ILE A 61 -7.82 -1.59 -8.17
CA ILE A 61 -6.50 -1.01 -7.83
C ILE A 61 -5.66 -2.07 -7.12
N SER A 62 -4.44 -2.32 -7.62
CA SER A 62 -3.48 -3.23 -6.97
C SER A 62 -2.63 -2.50 -5.95
N ILE A 63 -2.52 -3.02 -4.72
CA ILE A 63 -1.65 -2.45 -3.68
C ILE A 63 -0.42 -3.34 -3.51
N PHE A 64 0.79 -2.79 -3.58
CA PHE A 64 2.05 -3.49 -3.36
C PHE A 64 2.66 -3.03 -2.05
N PRO A 65 2.42 -3.76 -0.94
CA PRO A 65 3.03 -3.46 0.34
C PRO A 65 4.51 -3.82 0.33
N VAL A 66 5.33 -2.89 0.80
CA VAL A 66 6.78 -2.98 0.96
C VAL A 66 7.09 -2.83 2.44
N ALA A 67 7.47 -3.95 3.07
CA ALA A 67 7.98 -3.99 4.43
C ALA A 67 9.40 -3.43 4.44
N TYR A 68 9.61 -2.34 5.19
CA TYR A 68 10.89 -1.67 5.28
C TYR A 68 11.54 -1.92 6.64
N GLY A 69 12.72 -2.56 6.66
CA GLY A 69 13.41 -2.88 7.91
C GLY A 69 12.76 -3.98 8.75
N THR A 70 13.25 -4.18 9.98
CA THR A 70 12.88 -5.30 10.85
C THR A 70 11.63 -5.08 11.69
N ASP A 71 11.24 -3.83 11.89
CA ASP A 71 10.09 -3.44 12.73
C ASP A 71 8.77 -3.35 11.94
N ALA A 72 8.81 -3.61 10.63
CA ALA A 72 7.64 -3.64 9.78
C ALA A 72 6.69 -4.78 10.19
N ASP A 73 5.41 -4.44 10.37
CA ASP A 73 4.39 -5.39 10.78
C ASP A 73 3.88 -6.21 9.58
N ARG A 74 4.53 -7.34 9.35
CA ARG A 74 4.21 -8.24 8.23
C ARG A 74 2.78 -8.72 8.27
N THR A 75 2.19 -8.91 9.45
CA THR A 75 0.81 -9.38 9.57
C THR A 75 -0.17 -8.46 8.84
N ILE A 76 -0.01 -7.15 9.03
CA ILE A 76 -0.85 -6.13 8.40
C ILE A 76 -0.55 -6.03 6.90
N LEU A 77 0.72 -6.10 6.52
CA LEU A 77 1.14 -6.02 5.12
C LEU A 77 0.67 -7.25 4.32
N ASP A 78 0.74 -8.45 4.90
CA ASP A 78 0.24 -9.69 4.30
C ASP A 78 -1.27 -9.64 4.13
N ALA A 79 -1.98 -9.17 5.15
CA ALA A 79 -3.42 -8.88 5.08
C ALA A 79 -3.77 -7.95 3.90
N ILE A 80 -2.98 -6.89 3.70
CA ILE A 80 -3.17 -5.95 2.58
C ILE A 80 -2.88 -6.60 1.24
N ALA A 81 -1.79 -7.35 1.15
CA ALA A 81 -1.40 -8.06 -0.06
C ALA A 81 -2.45 -9.11 -0.47
N GLU A 82 -3.00 -9.84 0.50
CA GLU A 82 -3.99 -10.89 0.27
C GLU A 82 -5.25 -10.35 -0.40
N PHE A 83 -5.87 -9.29 0.17
CA PHE A 83 -7.06 -8.73 -0.45
C PHE A 83 -6.77 -8.00 -1.76
N SER A 84 -5.56 -7.45 -1.90
CA SER A 84 -5.12 -6.77 -3.11
C SER A 84 -4.64 -7.73 -4.21
N ARG A 85 -4.60 -9.04 -3.91
CA ARG A 85 -4.07 -10.11 -4.77
C ARG A 85 -2.63 -9.84 -5.25
N THR A 86 -1.81 -9.26 -4.38
CA THR A 86 -0.40 -8.95 -4.62
C THR A 86 0.49 -9.70 -3.64
N ILE A 87 1.79 -9.39 -3.65
CA ILE A 87 2.77 -9.95 -2.72
C ILE A 87 3.35 -8.84 -1.84
N VAL A 88 3.64 -9.17 -0.58
CA VAL A 88 4.48 -8.32 0.27
C VAL A 88 5.91 -8.40 -0.21
N VAL A 89 6.52 -7.25 -0.46
CA VAL A 89 7.94 -7.15 -0.77
C VAL A 89 8.67 -6.77 0.51
N VAL A 90 9.70 -7.52 0.88
CA VAL A 90 10.56 -7.15 2.01
C VAL A 90 11.81 -6.50 1.44
N GLY A 91 12.06 -5.25 1.83
CA GLY A 91 13.21 -4.47 1.40
C GLY A 91 14.00 -3.92 2.59
N ASP A 92 15.32 -3.88 2.45
CA ASP A 92 16.17 -3.06 3.31
C ASP A 92 16.42 -1.69 2.64
N THR A 93 17.06 -0.78 3.38
CA THR A 93 17.50 0.55 2.96
C THR A 93 18.20 0.59 1.59
N GLY A 94 18.86 -0.51 1.20
CA GLY A 94 19.57 -0.65 -0.07
C GLY A 94 18.74 -1.18 -1.25
N ASP A 95 17.57 -1.78 -1.01
CA ASP A 95 16.87 -2.60 -2.01
C ASP A 95 15.69 -1.89 -2.72
N ILE A 96 15.31 -0.69 -2.29
CA ILE A 96 14.16 0.05 -2.86
C ILE A 96 14.26 0.17 -4.38
N ALA A 97 15.46 0.41 -4.92
CA ALA A 97 15.67 0.54 -6.36
C ALA A 97 15.33 -0.76 -7.11
N GLN A 98 15.69 -1.92 -6.55
CA GLN A 98 15.42 -3.23 -7.14
C GLN A 98 13.93 -3.59 -7.04
N ILE A 99 13.26 -3.18 -5.96
CA ILE A 99 11.82 -3.33 -5.80
C ILE A 99 11.08 -2.51 -6.86
N PHE A 100 11.50 -1.26 -7.05
CA PHE A 100 10.93 -0.39 -8.08
C PHE A 100 11.18 -0.93 -9.49
N GLU A 101 12.37 -1.48 -9.75
CA GLU A 101 12.68 -2.13 -11.03
C GLU A 101 11.80 -3.36 -11.27
N ASN A 102 11.59 -4.21 -10.26
CA ASN A 102 10.70 -5.36 -10.38
C ASN A 102 9.25 -4.93 -10.63
N LEU A 103 8.75 -3.91 -9.92
CA LEU A 103 7.42 -3.36 -10.14
C LEU A 103 7.28 -2.78 -11.55
N SER A 104 8.30 -2.07 -12.06
CA SER A 104 8.28 -1.51 -13.41
C SER A 104 8.20 -2.55 -14.53
N ARG A 105 8.49 -3.82 -14.25
CA ARG A 105 8.32 -4.92 -15.23
C ARG A 105 6.87 -5.42 -15.30
N TYR A 106 6.05 -5.11 -14.31
CA TYR A 106 4.63 -5.46 -14.29
C TYR A 106 3.73 -4.41 -14.95
N PHE A 107 4.27 -3.22 -15.26
CA PHE A 107 3.58 -2.10 -15.92
C PHE A 107 4.19 -1.81 -17.30
#